data_AF-A0A2D7MHS6-F1
#
_entry.id   AF-A0A2D7MHS6-F1
#
_cell.length_a   1.000
_cell.length_b   1.000
_cell.length_c   1.000
_cell.angle_alpha   90.00
_cell.angle_beta   90.00
_cell.angle_gamma   90.00
#
_symmetry.space_group_name_H-M   'P 1'
#
loop_
_entity.id
_entity.type
_entity.pdbx_description
1 polymer ?
#
loop_
_entity_poly.entity_id
_entity_poly.type
_entity_poly.pdbx_seq_one_letter_code
_entity_poly.pdbx_strand_id
1 'polypeptide(L)' 'MKENEFPILKITGIDWDKDHEELDKLPRDLNLRWGAKDWDKEEVSNWLSIKYDWVLNDLNIKQSGTYVNDSCGCC' A
#
# COMPACT_ATOMS: atom_id res chain seq x y z
N MET A 1 -15.91 20.34 -2.17
CA MET A 1 -15.23 19.18 -1.55
C MET A 1 -14.07 18.83 -2.46
N LYS A 2 -12.82 18.75 -1.99
CA LYS A 2 -11.68 18.58 -2.90
C LYS A 2 -11.73 17.16 -3.48
N GLU A 3 -11.94 17.05 -4.78
CA GLU A 3 -12.23 15.78 -5.45
C GLU A 3 -11.02 14.84 -5.53
N ASN A 4 -9.80 15.37 -5.30
CA ASN A 4 -8.54 14.68 -5.56
C ASN A 4 -7.75 14.29 -4.30
N GLU A 5 -8.38 14.26 -3.13
CA GLU A 5 -7.74 13.83 -1.88
C GLU A 5 -7.82 12.31 -1.73
N PHE A 6 -6.65 11.68 -1.65
CA PHE A 6 -6.48 10.25 -1.54
C PHE A 6 -5.68 9.90 -0.28
N PRO A 7 -5.99 8.82 0.43
CA PRO A 7 -5.28 8.43 1.64
C PRO A 7 -3.87 7.90 1.32
N ILE A 8 -2.92 8.26 2.19
CA ILE A 8 -1.59 7.65 2.22
C ILE A 8 -1.63 6.55 3.28
N LEU A 9 -1.43 5.33 2.85
CA LEU A 9 -1.38 4.14 3.68
C LEU A 9 0.07 3.81 4.00
N LYS A 10 0.42 3.87 5.27
CA LYS A 10 1.71 3.43 5.77
C LYS A 10 1.57 1.97 6.19
N ILE A 11 2.16 1.10 5.39
CA ILE A 11 2.20 -0.33 5.66
C ILE A 11 3.49 -0.63 6.40
N THR A 12 3.40 -1.35 7.51
CA THR A 12 4.53 -1.69 8.38
C THR A 12 4.39 -3.11 8.90
N GLY A 13 5.50 -3.73 9.25
CA GLY A 13 5.49 -5.08 9.82
C GLY A 13 4.89 -6.09 8.85
N ILE A 14 5.24 -5.98 7.57
CA ILE A 14 4.78 -6.95 6.57
C ILE A 14 5.44 -8.29 6.86
N ASP A 15 4.62 -9.28 7.15
CA ASP A 15 4.99 -10.68 7.32
C ASP A 15 4.73 -11.41 6.00
N TRP A 16 5.81 -11.57 5.24
CA TRP A 16 5.81 -12.36 4.02
C TRP A 16 5.97 -13.84 4.35
N ASP A 17 5.34 -14.68 3.55
CA ASP A 17 5.47 -16.11 3.71
C ASP A 17 6.89 -16.59 3.40
N LYS A 18 7.42 -17.49 4.24
CA LYS A 18 8.83 -17.92 4.21
C LYS A 18 9.11 -19.04 3.22
N ASP A 19 8.27 -19.22 2.22
CA ASP A 19 8.41 -20.30 1.24
C ASP A 19 9.66 -20.18 0.36
N HIS A 20 10.31 -19.00 0.28
CA HIS A 20 11.47 -18.79 -0.60
C HIS A 20 12.60 -17.96 0.04
N GLU A 21 13.84 -18.27 -0.36
CA GLU A 21 15.08 -17.60 0.10
C GLU A 21 15.16 -16.10 -0.27
N GLU A 22 14.33 -15.64 -1.19
CA GLU A 22 14.31 -14.24 -1.65
C GLU A 22 13.50 -13.30 -0.74
N LEU A 23 12.97 -13.79 0.38
CA LEU A 23 12.22 -13.00 1.35
C LEU A 23 12.94 -11.72 1.81
N ASP A 24 14.28 -11.78 1.87
CA ASP A 24 15.11 -10.64 2.31
C ASP A 24 15.06 -9.46 1.32
N LYS A 25 14.61 -9.68 0.07
CA LYS A 25 14.42 -8.62 -0.93
C LYS A 25 13.10 -7.87 -0.77
N LEU A 26 12.16 -8.42 0.00
CA LEU A 26 10.83 -7.84 0.17
C LEU A 26 10.85 -6.73 1.22
N PRO A 27 10.16 -5.60 0.97
CA PRO A 27 10.09 -4.54 1.94
C PRO A 27 9.27 -4.98 3.17
N ARG A 28 9.72 -4.61 4.36
CA ARG A 28 8.99 -4.80 5.62
C ARG A 28 8.08 -3.61 5.97
N ASP A 29 8.36 -2.47 5.37
CA ASP A 29 7.64 -1.23 5.54
C ASP A 29 7.66 -0.42 4.24
N LEU A 30 6.52 0.16 3.88
CA LEU A 30 6.38 0.99 2.70
C LEU A 30 5.23 1.99 2.85
N ASN A 31 5.35 3.11 2.15
CA ASN A 31 4.27 4.11 2.06
C ASN A 31 3.56 3.95 0.72
N LEU A 32 2.31 3.52 0.77
CA LEU A 32 1.45 3.31 -0.37
C LEU A 32 0.49 4.50 -0.52
N ARG A 33 0.53 5.12 -1.69
CA ARG A 33 -0.45 6.15 -2.08
C ARG A 33 -1.65 5.43 -2.67
N TRP A 34 -2.74 5.32 -1.92
CA TRP A 34 -3.90 4.55 -2.36
C TRP A 34 -4.74 5.38 -3.32
N GLY A 35 -5.12 4.81 -4.46
CA GLY A 35 -5.84 5.51 -5.53
C GLY A 35 -7.34 5.67 -5.31
N ALA A 36 -7.85 5.32 -4.12
CA ALA A 36 -9.27 5.42 -3.77
C ALA A 36 -9.43 6.07 -2.40
N LYS A 37 -10.56 6.75 -2.15
CA LYS A 37 -10.85 7.37 -0.84
C LYS A 37 -11.06 6.32 0.24
N ASP A 38 -11.72 5.24 -0.15
CA ASP A 38 -11.94 4.07 0.67
C ASP A 38 -10.86 3.03 0.35
N TRP A 39 -10.43 2.34 1.40
CA TRP A 39 -9.44 1.28 1.31
C TRP A 39 -9.79 0.22 2.34
N ASP A 40 -9.59 -1.04 1.96
CA ASP A 40 -9.73 -2.17 2.85
C ASP A 40 -8.38 -2.88 3.05
N LYS A 41 -8.17 -3.44 4.24
CA LYS A 41 -6.96 -4.23 4.51
C LYS A 41 -6.86 -5.40 3.55
N GLU A 42 -7.97 -6.04 3.18
CA GLU A 42 -8.01 -7.15 2.24
C GLU A 42 -7.56 -6.73 0.84
N GLU A 43 -8.07 -5.60 0.33
CA GLU A 43 -7.68 -5.07 -0.98
C GLU A 43 -6.19 -4.71 -1.04
N VAL A 44 -5.69 -4.02 -0.01
CA VAL A 44 -4.27 -3.62 0.07
C VAL A 44 -3.38 -4.84 0.18
N SER A 45 -3.76 -5.84 0.98
CA SER A 45 -3.02 -7.09 1.13
C SER A 45 -2.97 -7.85 -0.20
N ASN A 46 -4.10 -7.99 -0.88
CA ASN A 46 -4.17 -8.67 -2.17
C ASN A 46 -3.34 -7.93 -3.24
N TRP A 47 -3.40 -6.60 -3.27
CA TRP A 47 -2.59 -5.79 -4.17
C TRP A 47 -1.09 -6.00 -3.94
N LEU A 48 -0.64 -6.05 -2.68
CA LEU A 48 0.76 -6.35 -2.33
C LEU A 48 1.17 -7.74 -2.80
N SER A 49 0.34 -8.75 -2.55
CA SER A 49 0.62 -10.12 -2.96
C SER A 49 0.78 -10.23 -4.48
N ILE A 50 -0.10 -9.58 -5.26
CA ILE A 50 0.00 -9.54 -6.72
C ILE A 50 1.22 -8.73 -7.18
N LYS A 51 1.52 -7.61 -6.51
CA LYS A 51 2.60 -6.71 -6.89
C LYS A 51 3.98 -7.33 -6.74
N TYR A 52 4.16 -8.09 -5.66
CA TYR A 52 5.43 -8.76 -5.32
C TYR A 52 5.44 -10.23 -5.71
N ASP A 53 4.35 -10.74 -6.29
CA ASP A 53 4.14 -12.16 -6.62
C ASP A 53 4.42 -13.08 -5.41
N TRP A 54 3.91 -12.69 -4.24
CA TRP A 54 4.26 -13.34 -2.97
C TRP A 54 3.06 -13.49 -2.04
N VAL A 55 3.05 -14.54 -1.23
CA VAL A 55 1.99 -14.77 -0.22
C VAL A 55 2.27 -13.92 1.02
N LEU A 56 1.29 -13.12 1.41
CA LEU A 56 1.38 -12.29 2.60
C LEU A 56 0.56 -12.93 3.73
N ASN A 57 1.19 -13.10 4.90
CA ASN A 57 0.55 -13.68 6.07
C ASN A 57 -0.14 -12.62 6.93
N ASP A 58 0.57 -11.55 7.28
CA ASP A 58 0.00 -10.41 7.98
C ASP A 58 0.70 -9.11 7.59
N LEU A 59 -0.01 -8.00 7.76
CA LEU A 59 0.55 -6.67 7.59
C LEU A 59 -0.23 -5.66 8.44
N ASN A 60 0.44 -4.59 8.84
CA ASN A 60 -0.18 -3.50 9.57
C ASN A 60 -0.32 -2.27 8.66
N ILE A 61 -1.55 -1.83 8.41
CA ILE A 61 -1.85 -0.62 7.63
C ILE A 61 -2.28 0.49 8.58
N LYS A 62 -1.64 1.65 8.45
CA LYS A 62 -2.06 2.87 9.12
C LYS A 62 -2.21 4.00 8.12
N GLN A 63 -3.33 4.70 8.16
CA GLN A 63 -3.48 5.92 7.37
C GLN A 63 -2.59 7.01 7.96
N SER A 64 -1.53 7.38 7.24
CA SER A 64 -0.56 8.38 7.67
C SER A 64 -0.95 9.81 7.26
N GLY A 65 -1.90 9.95 6.34
CA GLY A 65 -2.38 11.24 5.87
C GLY A 65 -3.20 11.11 4.61
N THR A 66 -3.40 12.23 3.92
CA THR A 66 -3.96 12.27 2.57
C THR A 66 -2.99 13.03 1.66
N TYR A 67 -2.95 12.66 0.38
CA TYR A 67 -2.29 13.42 -0.66
C TYR A 67 -3.33 13.97 -1.62
N VAL A 68 -3.11 15.18 -2.11
CA VAL A 68 -3.87 15.71 -3.23
C VAL A 68 -3.16 15.23 -4.48
N ASN A 69 -3.82 14.42 -5.30
CA ASN A 69 -3.34 14.16 -6.65
C ASN A 69 -3.64 15.41 -7.48
N ASP A 70 -2.73 16.39 -7.41
CA ASP A 70 -2.79 17.57 -8.25
C ASP A 70 -2.32 17.16 -9.66
N SER A 71 -3.15 16.38 -10.34
CA SER A 71 -3.09 16.26 -11.79
C SER A 71 -3.70 17.53 -12.41
N CYS A 72 -3.35 18.71 -11.89
CA CYS A 72 -3.52 19.97 -12.58
C CYS A 72 -2.30 20.13 -13.48
N GLY A 73 -2.32 19.41 -14.61
CA GLY A 73 -1.54 19.83 -15.75
C GLY A 73 -1.96 21.25 -16.08
N CYS A 74 -1.06 22.18 -15.83
CA CYS A 74 -1.18 23.58 -16.22
C CYS A 74 -1.50 23.72 -17.73
N CYS A 75 -2.17 24.84 -18.02
CA CYS A 75 -2.42 25.50 -19.32
C CYS A 75 -3.76 25.20 -20.00
#